data_AF-E4UUP6-F1
#
_entry.id   AF-E4UUP6-F1
#
_cell.length_a   1.000
_cell.length_b   1.000
_cell.length_c   1.000
_cell.angle_alpha   90.00
_cell.angle_beta   90.00
_cell.angle_gamma   90.00
#
_symmetry.space_group_name_H-M   'P 1'
#
loop_
_entity.id
_entity.type
_entity.pdbx_description
1 polymer ?
#
loop_
_entity_poly.entity_id
_entity_poly.type
_entity_poly.pdbx_seq_one_letter_code
_entity_poly.pdbx_strand_id
1 'polypeptide(L)'
;MNPPTPGGACGYKSDIDRVSFSDQITTDSSEELEGVLLLRTHYSLAGIVTDPSNPFQLPSNSEVLNTAGDPGRDQQTNTNEMDTLKSLRSQVEHLRSRLRSREDEFNQRLQRNEDLILKLRSTVKHRGHHIHFLEDNINSMKAALANRNNKIASQKLCIRELEQKVESFAQDFGIMQESYQKLQDDLRVAQEGALRSIKRASWVPSEDGAVRNEFSKLEENLKSWAKYYAVPDINYLEALSNEEKVEITDFLKEHISRPNFDALLGTLSPLLKKRFPLLITHAMLATYIFKIVFHNPFFALEYLNTSSNAVPKAAMFELYNAMIKVLPSEAHIWRSQMLRLLLTTPASPSELPLLTPQALQMFSSTMAEKFLRGPVRLLLKIDQSSAQQGNCMLQDLCHVFSAAAELSLSLWCQRTTMGCRLITLSKPKQFSQKCQLMVAHRLHHLDEDDSRLDGKEVLAIIQPAVVAFGNENAENYDKGKVWSRAIVLVDEGN
;
A
#
# COMPACT_ATOMS: atom_id res chain seq x y z
N MET A 1 13.93 -59.74 11.10
CA MET A 1 13.30 -58.67 11.88
C MET A 1 13.02 -57.52 10.92
N ASN A 2 11.77 -57.36 10.50
CA ASN A 2 11.31 -56.31 9.58
C ASN A 2 10.70 -55.15 10.40
N PRO A 3 10.84 -53.89 9.96
CA PRO A 3 10.16 -52.76 10.60
C PRO A 3 8.70 -52.64 10.08
N PRO A 4 7.77 -52.12 10.89
CA PRO A 4 6.40 -51.90 10.45
C PRO A 4 6.22 -50.49 9.87
N THR A 5 5.46 -50.43 8.78
CA THR A 5 4.74 -49.24 8.29
C THR A 5 3.63 -48.85 9.26
N PRO A 6 3.19 -47.58 9.22
CA PRO A 6 1.79 -47.38 8.88
C PRO A 6 1.57 -46.18 7.94
N GLY A 7 0.75 -46.43 6.91
CA GLY A 7 0.03 -45.38 6.20
C GLY A 7 -1.26 -45.01 6.92
N GLY A 8 -1.87 -43.89 6.53
CA GLY A 8 -3.20 -43.50 6.99
C GLY A 8 -3.50 -42.03 6.71
N ALA A 9 -4.11 -41.79 5.56
CA ALA A 9 -4.56 -40.49 5.08
C ALA A 9 -5.70 -39.91 5.94
N CYS A 10 -5.79 -38.57 6.02
CA CYS A 10 -7.06 -37.87 6.09
C CYS A 10 -6.90 -36.50 5.43
N GLY A 11 -7.65 -36.29 4.35
CA GLY A 11 -7.65 -35.05 3.59
C GLY A 11 -8.54 -34.00 4.23
N TYR A 12 -8.16 -32.74 4.01
CA TYR A 12 -9.09 -31.63 3.94
C TYR A 12 -8.73 -30.82 2.69
N LYS A 13 -9.65 -30.87 1.71
CA LYS A 13 -9.78 -29.87 0.65
C LYS A 13 -10.33 -28.62 1.31
N SER A 14 -9.63 -27.49 1.15
CA SER A 14 -10.26 -26.18 1.24
C SER A 14 -9.91 -25.43 -0.03
N ASP A 15 -10.91 -25.39 -0.91
CA ASP A 15 -11.02 -24.48 -2.03
C ASP A 15 -10.89 -23.04 -1.51
N ILE A 16 -9.90 -22.30 -1.98
CA ILE A 16 -9.89 -20.84 -1.93
C ILE A 16 -9.86 -20.39 -3.38
N ASP A 17 -11.05 -20.07 -3.87
CA ASP A 17 -11.24 -19.40 -5.14
C ASP A 17 -10.52 -18.06 -5.13
N ARG A 18 -9.68 -17.90 -6.16
CA ARG A 18 -9.17 -16.61 -6.63
C ARG A 18 -10.36 -15.73 -7.03
N VAL A 19 -10.69 -14.76 -6.20
CA VAL A 19 -11.46 -13.60 -6.65
C VAL A 19 -10.47 -12.59 -7.23
N SER A 20 -10.48 -12.52 -8.56
CA SER A 20 -9.84 -11.47 -9.34
C SER A 20 -10.47 -10.11 -8.99
N PHE A 21 -9.68 -9.19 -8.42
CA PHE A 21 -10.05 -7.78 -8.37
C PHE A 21 -9.68 -7.12 -9.70
N SER A 22 -10.68 -7.01 -10.57
CA SER A 22 -10.73 -6.03 -11.65
C SER A 22 -12.14 -5.46 -11.62
N ASP A 23 -12.24 -4.19 -11.24
CA ASP A 23 -13.12 -3.19 -11.86
C ASP A 23 -13.01 -1.88 -11.05
N GLN A 24 -12.44 -0.85 -11.70
CA GLN A 24 -13.17 0.30 -12.22
C GLN A 24 -13.41 1.36 -11.15
N ILE A 25 -12.46 2.30 -11.11
CA ILE A 25 -12.64 3.64 -10.57
C ILE A 25 -13.60 4.35 -11.53
N THR A 26 -14.88 4.39 -11.19
CA THR A 26 -15.82 5.35 -11.76
C THR A 26 -16.06 6.46 -10.75
N THR A 27 -15.59 7.64 -11.15
CA THR A 27 -15.99 8.95 -10.63
C THR A 27 -17.51 9.10 -10.68
N ASP A 28 -18.16 9.24 -9.52
CA ASP A 28 -19.37 10.05 -9.36
C ASP A 28 -19.77 10.12 -7.89
N SER A 29 -19.48 11.26 -7.24
CA SER A 29 -20.09 11.64 -5.98
C SER A 29 -20.03 13.17 -5.84
N SER A 30 -20.77 13.85 -6.72
CA SER A 30 -21.08 15.28 -6.62
C SER A 30 -22.60 15.53 -6.51
N GLU A 31 -23.37 14.52 -6.10
CA GLU A 31 -24.83 14.64 -5.94
C GLU A 31 -25.28 13.96 -4.64
N GLU A 32 -24.92 14.55 -3.50
CA GLU A 32 -25.58 14.24 -2.22
C GLU A 32 -25.46 15.40 -1.22
N LEU A 33 -25.64 16.63 -1.73
CA LEU A 33 -25.79 17.84 -0.92
C LEU A 33 -27.02 18.68 -1.33
N GLU A 34 -28.07 18.04 -1.81
CA GLU A 34 -29.39 18.64 -2.13
C GLU A 34 -30.53 18.01 -1.32
N GLY A 35 -30.31 17.80 -0.01
CA GLY A 35 -31.29 17.19 0.89
C GLY A 35 -31.80 18.05 2.05
N VAL A 36 -31.43 19.34 2.14
CA VAL A 36 -31.76 20.20 3.30
C VAL A 36 -32.24 21.62 2.92
N LEU A 37 -32.46 21.94 1.64
CA LEU A 37 -32.80 23.30 1.19
C LEU A 37 -34.12 23.46 0.43
N LEU A 38 -35.12 22.60 0.66
CA LEU A 38 -36.42 22.67 -0.03
C LEU A 38 -37.66 22.52 0.87
N LEU A 39 -37.73 23.20 2.02
CA LEU A 39 -39.01 23.47 2.70
C LEU A 39 -39.05 24.83 3.41
N ARG A 40 -38.52 25.86 2.76
CA ARG A 40 -38.64 27.23 3.25
C ARG A 40 -38.73 28.24 2.11
N THR A 41 -39.87 28.25 1.41
CA THR A 41 -40.60 29.45 0.94
C THR A 41 -41.74 29.06 0.01
N HIS A 42 -42.80 29.88 0.00
CA HIS A 42 -44.03 29.86 -0.81
C HIS A 42 -45.27 29.22 -0.18
N TYR A 43 -45.94 29.98 0.70
CA TYR A 43 -47.14 30.72 0.28
C TYR A 43 -47.22 32.03 1.07
N SER A 44 -46.84 33.12 0.40
CA SER A 44 -47.23 34.48 0.75
C SER A 44 -48.36 34.85 -0.19
N LEU A 45 -49.53 35.19 0.36
CA LEU A 45 -50.58 35.91 -0.34
C LEU A 45 -50.95 37.09 0.55
N ALA A 46 -50.30 38.21 0.28
CA ALA A 46 -50.70 39.52 0.74
C ALA A 46 -51.66 40.13 -0.30
N GLY A 47 -52.80 40.61 0.21
CA GLY A 47 -53.51 41.78 -0.30
C GLY A 47 -54.36 41.61 -1.56
N ILE A 48 -55.64 41.98 -1.45
CA ILE A 48 -56.19 43.16 -2.13
C ILE A 48 -57.49 43.57 -1.41
N VAL A 49 -57.56 44.89 -1.20
CA VAL A 49 -58.67 45.71 -0.73
C VAL A 49 -59.85 45.64 -1.71
N THR A 50 -61.08 45.57 -1.20
CA THR A 50 -62.24 46.37 -1.67
C THR A 50 -63.48 46.18 -0.77
N ASP A 51 -63.84 47.24 -0.04
CA ASP A 51 -65.23 47.70 0.08
C ASP A 51 -65.67 48.14 -1.36
N PRO A 52 -66.95 48.15 -1.80
CA PRO A 52 -68.17 48.40 -1.01
C PRO A 52 -69.42 47.59 -1.43
N SER A 53 -70.53 47.80 -0.70
CA SER A 53 -71.88 48.13 -1.23
C SER A 53 -73.02 47.37 -0.52
N ASN A 54 -73.74 48.13 0.31
CA ASN A 54 -75.15 47.95 0.64
C ASN A 54 -76.01 47.99 -0.66
N PRO A 55 -77.25 47.46 -0.70
CA PRO A 55 -78.37 48.41 -0.68
C PRO A 55 -79.71 47.88 -0.11
N PHE A 56 -80.63 48.85 0.06
CA PHE A 56 -82.08 48.79 0.34
C PHE A 56 -82.51 48.79 1.82
N GLN A 57 -82.79 49.97 2.42
CA GLN A 57 -83.96 50.89 2.25
C GLN A 57 -85.12 50.51 3.18
N LEU A 58 -85.35 51.26 4.28
CA LEU A 58 -86.23 52.45 4.43
C LEU A 58 -87.72 52.07 4.63
N PRO A 59 -88.60 52.91 5.21
CA PRO A 59 -88.52 54.36 5.44
C PRO A 59 -88.49 54.75 6.92
N SER A 60 -87.84 55.85 7.29
CA SER A 60 -88.18 57.26 7.05
C SER A 60 -89.34 57.75 7.89
N ASN A 61 -89.10 58.95 8.39
CA ASN A 61 -90.06 60.00 8.68
C ASN A 61 -90.83 59.82 10.00
N SER A 62 -90.97 60.84 10.81
CA SER A 62 -90.63 62.26 10.67
C SER A 62 -91.12 62.91 11.96
N GLU A 63 -90.65 64.14 12.23
CA GLU A 63 -91.53 65.25 12.59
C GLU A 63 -92.50 65.00 13.79
N VAL A 64 -92.57 65.83 14.82
CA VAL A 64 -92.64 67.29 14.78
C VAL A 64 -93.25 67.72 16.11
N LEU A 65 -92.87 68.92 16.53
CA LEU A 65 -93.64 69.84 17.36
C LEU A 65 -93.90 69.45 18.82
N ASN A 66 -93.51 70.34 19.74
CA ASN A 66 -94.35 71.42 20.30
C ASN A 66 -95.57 70.81 21.01
N THR A 67 -95.83 71.05 22.28
CA THR A 67 -96.10 72.36 22.91
C THR A 67 -96.10 72.10 24.42
N ALA A 68 -95.46 72.93 25.23
CA ALA A 68 -96.08 74.04 25.96
C ALA A 68 -97.28 73.62 26.84
N GLY A 69 -97.23 73.93 28.13
CA GLY A 69 -98.44 73.98 28.95
C GLY A 69 -98.27 73.70 30.43
N ASP A 70 -97.59 74.59 31.14
CA ASP A 70 -98.14 75.13 32.39
C ASP A 70 -99.55 75.70 32.06
N PRO A 71 -100.63 75.51 32.86
CA PRO A 71 -100.77 76.23 34.12
C PRO A 71 -101.64 75.52 35.20
N GLY A 72 -101.77 76.19 36.35
CA GLY A 72 -103.12 76.48 36.84
C GLY A 72 -103.75 75.46 37.79
N ARG A 73 -103.43 75.63 39.07
CA ARG A 73 -104.37 76.00 40.14
C ARG A 73 -105.90 75.82 39.90
N ASP A 74 -106.49 75.46 41.03
CA ASP A 74 -107.82 75.83 41.54
C ASP A 74 -109.02 74.87 41.30
N GLN A 75 -109.41 74.27 42.44
CA GLN A 75 -110.75 74.23 43.01
C GLN A 75 -111.92 73.75 42.12
N GLN A 76 -112.55 72.65 42.55
CA GLN A 76 -113.88 72.61 43.20
C GLN A 76 -114.78 71.44 42.72
N THR A 77 -115.03 70.51 43.66
CA THR A 77 -116.29 69.76 43.93
C THR A 77 -117.01 68.92 42.85
N ASN A 78 -117.03 67.59 43.12
CA ASN A 78 -118.13 66.60 43.07
C ASN A 78 -118.84 66.12 41.76
N THR A 79 -118.80 64.77 41.61
CA THR A 79 -119.82 63.78 41.14
C THR A 79 -120.06 63.46 39.64
N ASN A 80 -119.72 62.22 39.19
CA ASN A 80 -120.62 61.15 38.64
C ASN A 80 -119.94 60.14 37.66
N GLU A 81 -120.01 58.81 37.94
CA GLU A 81 -119.09 57.76 37.45
C GLU A 81 -119.70 56.54 36.67
N MET A 82 -120.98 56.49 36.25
CA MET A 82 -121.60 55.18 35.93
C MET A 82 -121.62 54.70 34.45
N ASP A 83 -121.57 55.57 33.43
CA ASP A 83 -121.78 55.17 32.01
C ASP A 83 -120.52 54.82 31.20
N THR A 84 -119.33 55.14 31.71
CA THR A 84 -118.04 54.74 31.12
C THR A 84 -117.75 53.24 31.25
N LEU A 85 -118.46 52.51 32.13
CA LEU A 85 -118.14 51.14 32.50
C LEU A 85 -118.50 50.05 31.47
N LYS A 86 -119.44 50.27 30.54
CA LYS A 86 -119.93 49.22 29.60
C LYS A 86 -119.11 49.08 28.32
N SER A 87 -118.69 50.19 27.71
CA SER A 87 -117.90 50.19 26.46
C SER A 87 -116.49 49.60 26.67
N LEU A 88 -115.89 49.89 27.82
CA LEU A 88 -114.64 49.24 28.23
C LEU A 88 -114.75 47.71 28.27
N ARG A 89 -115.92 47.15 28.58
CA ARG A 89 -116.06 45.71 28.85
C ARG A 89 -115.88 44.84 27.59
N SER A 90 -116.40 45.23 26.43
CA SER A 90 -116.30 44.44 25.19
C SER A 90 -114.91 44.54 24.52
N GLN A 91 -114.28 45.71 24.58
CA GLN A 91 -112.91 45.91 24.11
C GLN A 91 -111.92 45.10 24.97
N VAL A 92 -112.19 45.02 26.27
CA VAL A 92 -111.49 44.14 27.21
C VAL A 92 -111.65 42.67 26.82
N GLU A 93 -112.82 42.20 26.36
CA GLU A 93 -113.03 40.79 25.95
C GLU A 93 -112.25 40.40 24.68
N HIS A 94 -112.21 41.25 23.64
CA HIS A 94 -111.45 40.95 22.42
C HIS A 94 -109.93 41.02 22.65
N LEU A 95 -109.47 42.01 23.42
CA LEU A 95 -108.08 42.09 23.86
C LEU A 95 -107.71 40.89 24.72
N ARG A 96 -108.60 40.40 25.59
CA ARG A 96 -108.41 39.15 26.36
C ARG A 96 -108.23 37.93 25.46
N SER A 97 -108.98 37.80 24.37
CA SER A 97 -108.84 36.64 23.45
C SER A 97 -107.53 36.70 22.65
N ARG A 98 -107.16 37.88 22.13
CA ARG A 98 -105.87 38.06 21.44
C ARG A 98 -104.68 37.93 22.38
N LEU A 99 -104.82 38.40 23.63
CA LEU A 99 -103.84 38.16 24.68
C LEU A 99 -103.69 36.66 24.93
N ARG A 100 -104.80 35.92 25.12
CA ARG A 100 -104.76 34.47 25.32
C ARG A 100 -104.10 33.71 24.16
N SER A 101 -104.47 33.97 22.91
CA SER A 101 -103.85 33.27 21.77
C SER A 101 -102.36 33.61 21.60
N ARG A 102 -101.96 34.86 21.87
CA ARG A 102 -100.56 35.29 21.83
C ARG A 102 -99.76 34.74 23.01
N GLU A 103 -100.41 34.61 24.17
CA GLU A 103 -99.89 33.96 25.37
C GLU A 103 -99.70 32.47 25.12
N ASP A 104 -100.64 31.77 24.47
CA ASP A 104 -100.51 30.37 24.09
C ASP A 104 -99.39 30.15 23.05
N GLU A 105 -99.29 31.01 22.03
CA GLU A 105 -98.21 30.91 21.03
C GLU A 105 -96.85 31.20 21.67
N PHE A 106 -96.79 32.19 22.58
CA PHE A 106 -95.59 32.50 23.34
C PHE A 106 -95.19 31.33 24.25
N ASN A 107 -96.15 30.73 24.98
CA ASN A 107 -95.92 29.58 25.84
C ASN A 107 -95.47 28.35 25.03
N GLN A 108 -96.03 28.12 23.85
CA GLN A 108 -95.63 27.00 22.98
C GLN A 108 -94.21 27.21 22.39
N ARG A 109 -93.85 28.45 22.05
CA ARG A 109 -92.46 28.80 21.66
C ARG A 109 -91.51 28.68 22.83
N LEU A 110 -91.92 29.10 24.03
CA LEU A 110 -91.15 28.99 25.26
C LEU A 110 -90.84 27.51 25.57
N GLN A 111 -91.84 26.65 25.50
CA GLN A 111 -91.68 25.21 25.73
C GLN A 111 -90.76 24.54 24.69
N ARG A 112 -90.90 24.88 23.40
CA ARG A 112 -89.96 24.39 22.36
C ARG A 112 -88.53 24.86 22.61
N ASN A 113 -88.36 26.12 23.04
CA ASN A 113 -87.05 26.66 23.38
C ASN A 113 -86.46 25.97 24.62
N GLU A 114 -87.27 25.68 25.64
CA GLU A 114 -86.84 24.91 26.81
C GLU A 114 -86.37 23.50 26.43
N ASP A 115 -87.12 22.79 25.58
CA ASP A 115 -86.73 21.46 25.08
C ASP A 115 -85.42 21.51 24.26
N LEU A 116 -85.24 22.54 23.44
CA LEU A 116 -84.00 22.76 22.69
C LEU A 116 -82.83 23.07 23.61
N ILE A 117 -83.04 23.89 24.64
CA ILE A 117 -82.02 24.20 25.65
C ILE A 117 -81.61 22.93 26.40
N LEU A 118 -82.56 22.06 26.74
CA LEU A 118 -82.27 20.77 27.38
C LEU A 118 -81.45 19.84 26.48
N LYS A 119 -81.80 19.73 25.20
CA LYS A 119 -81.03 18.94 24.21
C LYS A 119 -79.63 19.51 23.95
N LEU A 120 -79.50 20.83 23.89
CA LEU A 120 -78.20 21.48 23.76
C LEU A 120 -77.36 21.25 25.02
N ARG A 121 -77.95 21.35 26.22
CA ARG A 121 -77.26 21.10 27.47
C ARG A 121 -76.77 19.65 27.58
N SER A 122 -77.55 18.66 27.16
CA SER A 122 -77.11 17.26 27.14
C SER A 122 -75.98 17.02 26.13
N THR A 123 -76.06 17.63 24.95
CA THR A 123 -75.02 17.54 23.91
C THR A 123 -73.73 18.21 24.37
N VAL A 124 -73.80 19.39 24.97
CA VAL A 124 -72.64 20.10 25.54
C VAL A 124 -72.01 19.28 26.65
N LYS A 125 -72.81 18.66 27.53
CA LYS A 125 -72.29 17.78 28.59
C LYS A 125 -71.56 16.56 28.02
N HIS A 126 -72.13 15.92 27.00
CA HIS A 126 -71.49 14.76 26.34
C HIS A 126 -70.17 15.15 25.65
N ARG A 127 -70.17 16.27 24.92
CA ARG A 127 -68.95 16.81 24.30
C ARG A 127 -67.90 17.21 25.33
N GLY A 128 -68.31 17.77 26.48
CA GLY A 128 -67.41 18.08 27.59
C GLY A 128 -66.70 16.85 28.14
N HIS A 129 -67.43 15.73 28.34
CA HIS A 129 -66.81 14.47 28.75
C HIS A 129 -65.85 13.92 27.67
N HIS A 130 -66.21 14.05 26.39
CA HIS A 130 -65.34 13.60 25.30
C HIS A 130 -64.05 14.43 25.20
N ILE A 131 -64.14 15.74 25.38
CA ILE A 131 -62.97 16.63 25.44
C ILE A 131 -62.06 16.23 26.60
N HIS A 132 -62.60 16.05 27.81
CA HIS A 132 -61.82 15.61 28.96
C HIS A 132 -61.11 14.26 28.72
N PHE A 133 -61.81 13.29 28.11
CA PHE A 133 -61.22 12.01 27.74
C PHE A 133 -60.06 12.16 26.74
N LEU A 134 -60.21 13.03 25.75
CA LEU A 134 -59.14 13.33 24.79
C LEU A 134 -57.96 14.04 25.45
N GLU A 135 -58.21 14.97 26.39
CA GLU A 135 -57.18 15.67 27.16
C GLU A 135 -56.36 14.69 28.01
N ASP A 136 -57.02 13.77 28.72
CA ASP A 136 -56.36 12.72 29.50
C ASP A 136 -55.50 11.81 28.60
N ASN A 137 -56.01 11.44 27.42
CA ASN A 137 -55.28 10.62 26.47
C ASN A 137 -54.06 11.37 25.90
N ILE A 138 -54.21 12.65 25.55
CA ILE A 138 -53.11 13.51 25.10
C ILE A 138 -52.03 13.63 26.19
N ASN A 139 -52.43 13.82 27.45
CA ASN A 139 -51.49 13.92 28.56
C ASN A 139 -50.74 12.61 28.81
N SER A 140 -51.45 11.47 28.72
CA SER A 140 -50.85 10.14 28.79
C SER A 140 -49.85 9.91 27.65
N MET A 141 -50.21 10.25 26.41
CA MET A 141 -49.32 10.15 25.25
C MET A 141 -48.09 11.05 25.37
N LYS A 142 -48.25 12.28 25.89
CA LYS A 142 -47.12 13.19 26.16
C LYS A 142 -46.15 12.59 27.18
N ALA A 143 -46.65 12.00 28.26
CA ALA A 143 -45.82 11.31 29.24
C ALA A 143 -45.08 10.11 28.63
N ALA A 144 -45.75 9.31 27.80
CA ALA A 144 -45.13 8.19 27.09
C ALA A 144 -44.03 8.65 26.10
N LEU A 145 -44.24 9.76 25.40
CA LEU A 145 -43.23 10.35 24.52
C LEU A 145 -42.02 10.86 25.30
N ALA A 146 -42.23 11.53 26.44
CA ALA A 146 -41.13 11.97 27.30
C ALA A 146 -40.29 10.79 27.80
N ASN A 147 -40.94 9.70 28.22
CA ASN A 147 -40.23 8.49 28.65
C ASN A 147 -39.43 7.84 27.51
N ARG A 148 -40.02 7.74 26.31
CA ARG A 148 -39.30 7.24 25.11
C ARG A 148 -38.11 8.12 24.75
N ASN A 149 -38.26 9.44 24.81
CA ASN A 149 -37.17 10.37 24.53
C ASN A 149 -36.01 10.20 25.51
N ASN A 150 -36.29 10.02 26.80
CA ASN A 150 -35.26 9.73 27.80
C ASN A 150 -34.55 8.40 27.50
N LYS A 151 -35.31 7.36 27.10
CA LYS A 151 -34.72 6.07 26.71
C LYS A 151 -33.82 6.20 25.48
N ILE A 152 -34.26 6.92 24.46
CA ILE A 152 -33.46 7.22 23.25
C ILE A 152 -32.17 7.96 23.64
N ALA A 153 -32.26 8.97 24.51
CA ALA A 153 -31.09 9.72 24.97
C ALA A 153 -30.08 8.82 25.70
N SER A 154 -30.56 7.92 26.57
CA SER A 154 -29.69 6.95 27.25
C SER A 154 -29.04 5.94 26.29
N GLN A 155 -29.79 5.47 25.29
CA GLN A 155 -29.26 4.56 24.27
C GLN A 155 -28.22 5.24 23.39
N LYS A 156 -28.41 6.51 23.01
CA LYS A 156 -27.42 7.30 22.26
C LYS A 156 -26.12 7.52 23.04
N LEU A 157 -26.17 7.60 24.36
CA LEU A 157 -24.96 7.65 25.19
C LEU A 157 -24.24 6.30 25.17
N CYS A 158 -24.97 5.20 25.37
CA CYS A 158 -24.40 3.84 25.34
C CYS A 158 -23.76 3.50 23.99
N ILE A 159 -24.40 3.89 22.87
CA ILE A 159 -23.85 3.69 21.53
C ILE A 159 -22.51 4.43 21.38
N ARG A 160 -22.43 5.69 21.82
CA ARG A 160 -21.18 6.47 21.77
C ARG A 160 -20.06 5.84 22.60
N GLU A 161 -20.37 5.29 23.77
CA GLU A 161 -19.39 4.57 24.59
C GLU A 161 -18.90 3.28 23.91
N LEU A 162 -19.79 2.56 23.23
CA LEU A 162 -19.41 1.35 22.49
C LEU A 162 -18.57 1.68 21.25
N GLU A 163 -18.93 2.74 20.52
CA GLU A 163 -18.14 3.24 19.38
C GLU A 163 -16.71 3.61 19.81
N GLN A 164 -16.55 4.31 20.94
CA GLN A 164 -15.23 4.62 21.49
C GLN A 164 -14.43 3.36 21.85
N LYS A 165 -15.09 2.33 22.40
CA LYS A 165 -14.41 1.06 22.71
C LYS A 165 -13.97 0.32 21.46
N VAL A 166 -14.83 0.28 20.42
CA VAL A 166 -14.48 -0.33 19.13
C VAL A 166 -13.29 0.37 18.50
N GLU A 167 -13.27 1.72 18.51
CA GLU A 167 -12.14 2.51 18.03
C GLU A 167 -10.85 2.19 18.81
N SER A 168 -10.92 2.11 20.14
CA SER A 168 -9.76 1.76 20.97
C SER A 168 -9.23 0.35 20.68
N PHE A 169 -10.11 -0.63 20.51
CA PHE A 169 -9.70 -2.00 20.18
C PHE A 169 -9.14 -2.11 18.76
N ALA A 170 -9.64 -1.33 17.81
CA ALA A 170 -9.09 -1.29 16.46
C ALA A 170 -7.64 -0.76 16.46
N GLN A 171 -7.37 0.29 17.24
CA GLN A 171 -6.02 0.83 17.42
C GLN A 171 -5.09 -0.18 18.09
N ASP A 172 -5.53 -0.82 19.18
CA ASP A 172 -4.75 -1.85 19.88
C ASP A 172 -4.45 -3.04 18.96
N PHE A 173 -5.41 -3.46 18.14
CA PHE A 173 -5.23 -4.52 17.16
C PHE A 173 -4.17 -4.16 16.10
N GLY A 174 -4.18 -2.91 15.60
CA GLY A 174 -3.15 -2.42 14.68
C GLY A 174 -1.75 -2.46 15.29
N ILE A 175 -1.59 -1.97 16.52
CA ILE A 175 -0.31 -2.00 17.26
C ILE A 175 0.15 -3.45 17.48
N MET A 176 -0.77 -4.34 17.85
CA MET A 176 -0.47 -5.75 18.06
C MET A 176 -0.06 -6.44 16.75
N GLN A 177 -0.70 -6.11 15.64
CA GLN A 177 -0.38 -6.66 14.32
C GLN A 177 1.00 -6.19 13.83
N GLU A 178 1.32 -4.91 13.98
CA GLU A 178 2.67 -4.39 13.68
C GLU A 178 3.74 -5.08 14.55
N SER A 179 3.45 -5.26 15.84
CA SER A 179 4.34 -5.96 16.76
C SER A 179 4.55 -7.42 16.38
N TYR A 180 3.47 -8.11 15.95
CA TYR A 180 3.54 -9.48 15.47
C TYR A 180 4.35 -9.59 14.18
N GLN A 181 4.13 -8.69 13.22
CA GLN A 181 4.89 -8.67 11.97
C GLN A 181 6.39 -8.41 12.23
N LYS A 182 6.70 -7.47 13.12
CA LYS A 182 8.07 -7.20 13.55
C LYS A 182 8.71 -8.40 14.21
N LEU A 183 8.00 -9.07 15.12
CA LEU A 183 8.49 -10.29 15.77
C LEU A 183 8.70 -11.43 14.77
N GLN A 184 7.85 -11.55 13.76
CA GLN A 184 7.99 -12.54 12.69
C GLN A 184 9.22 -12.25 11.81
N ASP A 185 9.49 -10.99 11.49
CA ASP A 185 10.71 -10.58 10.78
C ASP A 185 11.96 -10.79 11.65
N ASP A 186 11.91 -10.43 12.93
CA ASP A 186 13.00 -10.67 13.88
C ASP A 186 13.27 -12.18 14.04
N LEU A 187 12.21 -13.01 14.10
CA LEU A 187 12.33 -14.47 14.14
C LEU A 187 12.97 -15.00 12.86
N ARG A 188 12.57 -14.51 11.68
CA ARG A 188 13.18 -14.90 10.39
C ARG A 188 14.65 -14.52 10.36
N VAL A 189 14.99 -13.30 10.74
CA VAL A 189 16.38 -12.82 10.83
C VAL A 189 17.20 -13.65 11.83
N ALA A 190 16.62 -13.98 12.98
CA ALA A 190 17.27 -14.80 14.01
C ALA A 190 17.46 -16.26 13.55
N GLN A 191 16.48 -16.86 12.87
CA GLN A 191 16.56 -18.21 12.33
C GLN A 191 17.56 -18.29 11.17
N GLU A 192 17.55 -17.32 10.25
CA GLU A 192 18.55 -17.21 9.19
C GLU A 192 19.95 -16.97 9.78
N GLY A 193 20.05 -16.12 10.81
CA GLY A 193 21.28 -15.87 11.55
C GLY A 193 21.82 -17.13 12.24
N ALA A 194 20.94 -17.90 12.89
CA ALA A 194 21.28 -19.16 13.55
C ALA A 194 21.68 -20.24 12.55
N LEU A 195 20.97 -20.39 11.43
CA LEU A 195 21.33 -21.32 10.35
C LEU A 195 22.66 -20.94 9.69
N ARG A 196 22.90 -19.64 9.46
CA ARG A 196 24.20 -19.14 8.99
C ARG A 196 25.30 -19.41 10.03
N SER A 197 25.02 -19.24 11.32
CA SER A 197 25.97 -19.52 12.40
C SER A 197 26.30 -21.01 12.50
N ILE A 198 25.31 -21.90 12.38
CA ILE A 198 25.50 -23.35 12.35
C ILE A 198 26.31 -23.77 11.11
N LYS A 199 26.02 -23.19 9.93
CA LYS A 199 26.82 -23.40 8.71
C LYS A 199 28.25 -22.86 8.81
N ARG A 200 28.50 -21.85 9.64
CA ARG A 200 29.86 -21.33 9.91
C ARG A 200 30.60 -22.20 10.94
N ALA A 201 29.90 -22.75 11.93
CA ALA A 201 30.50 -23.62 12.96
C ALA A 201 30.85 -25.02 12.42
N SER A 202 29.99 -25.55 11.56
CA SER A 202 30.23 -26.76 10.78
C SER A 202 30.76 -26.33 9.42
N TRP A 203 32.09 -26.23 9.27
CA TRP A 203 32.79 -25.99 8.00
C TRP A 203 32.64 -27.18 7.04
N VAL A 204 31.40 -27.62 6.84
CA VAL A 204 31.01 -28.69 5.94
C VAL A 204 31.09 -28.12 4.52
N PRO A 205 31.83 -28.81 3.65
CA PRO A 205 31.98 -28.43 2.24
C PRO A 205 30.62 -28.30 1.56
N SER A 206 30.39 -27.20 0.84
CA SER A 206 29.18 -27.07 0.04
C SER A 206 29.21 -28.06 -1.11
N GLU A 207 28.10 -28.77 -1.34
CA GLU A 207 27.94 -29.61 -2.51
C GLU A 207 28.04 -28.78 -3.81
N ASP A 208 28.62 -29.35 -4.86
CA ASP A 208 28.85 -28.63 -6.12
C ASP A 208 27.56 -28.10 -6.74
N GLY A 209 26.42 -28.80 -6.56
CA GLY A 209 25.11 -28.32 -7.01
C GLY A 209 24.68 -27.03 -6.30
N ALA A 210 24.89 -26.96 -4.98
CA ALA A 210 24.61 -25.76 -4.20
C ALA A 210 25.54 -24.60 -4.60
N VAL A 211 26.83 -24.88 -4.82
CA VAL A 211 27.79 -23.86 -5.30
C VAL A 211 27.39 -23.30 -6.66
N ARG A 212 26.99 -24.16 -7.61
CA ARG A 212 26.47 -23.72 -8.93
C ARG A 212 25.24 -22.82 -8.79
N ASN A 213 24.31 -23.18 -7.92
CA ASN A 213 23.11 -22.37 -7.66
C ASN A 213 23.44 -20.99 -7.09
N GLU A 214 24.42 -20.89 -6.18
CA GLU A 214 24.85 -19.58 -5.67
C GLU A 214 25.53 -18.72 -6.74
N PHE A 215 26.32 -19.31 -7.65
CA PHE A 215 26.84 -18.58 -8.81
C PHE A 215 25.73 -18.12 -9.77
N SER A 216 24.68 -18.93 -9.97
CA SER A 216 23.51 -18.51 -10.77
C SER A 216 22.74 -17.35 -10.12
N LYS A 217 22.60 -17.35 -8.79
CA LYS A 217 22.02 -16.20 -8.06
C LYS A 217 22.88 -14.96 -8.20
N LEU A 218 24.20 -15.10 -8.12
CA LEU A 218 25.12 -13.99 -8.33
C LEU A 218 24.99 -13.43 -9.75
N GLU A 219 24.97 -14.28 -10.79
CA GLU A 219 24.71 -13.88 -12.19
C GLU A 219 23.41 -13.07 -12.32
N GLU A 220 22.30 -13.57 -11.76
CA GLU A 220 20.99 -12.88 -11.77
C GLU A 220 21.07 -11.50 -11.08
N ASN A 221 21.79 -11.38 -9.96
CA ASN A 221 21.99 -10.11 -9.26
C ASN A 221 22.79 -9.11 -10.09
N LEU A 222 23.91 -9.55 -10.68
CA LEU A 222 24.77 -8.71 -11.55
C LEU A 222 23.98 -8.19 -12.75
N LYS A 223 23.24 -9.09 -13.41
CA LYS A 223 22.38 -8.78 -14.55
C LYS A 223 21.25 -7.83 -14.17
N SER A 224 20.61 -8.04 -13.03
CA SER A 224 19.48 -7.20 -12.56
C SER A 224 19.95 -5.79 -12.26
N TRP A 225 21.09 -5.64 -11.59
CA TRP A 225 21.70 -4.34 -11.34
C TRP A 225 22.04 -3.63 -12.66
N ALA A 226 22.71 -4.30 -13.59
CA ALA A 226 23.05 -3.73 -14.90
C ALA A 226 21.79 -3.34 -15.68
N LYS A 227 20.71 -4.14 -15.62
CA LYS A 227 19.43 -3.84 -16.28
C LYS A 227 18.74 -2.59 -15.74
N TYR A 228 18.82 -2.37 -14.44
CA TYR A 228 18.18 -1.23 -13.81
C TYR A 228 18.94 0.07 -14.10
N TYR A 229 20.27 0.04 -13.98
CA TYR A 229 21.09 1.26 -14.01
C TYR A 229 21.78 1.57 -15.34
N ALA A 230 21.98 0.61 -16.25
CA ALA A 230 22.62 0.89 -17.54
C ALA A 230 21.75 1.78 -18.45
N VAL A 231 22.38 2.61 -19.29
CA VAL A 231 21.71 3.42 -20.32
C VAL A 231 20.84 2.55 -21.24
N PRO A 232 19.66 3.03 -21.65
CA PRO A 232 18.66 2.15 -22.29
C PRO A 232 18.91 1.96 -23.78
N ASP A 233 19.66 2.87 -24.40
CA ASP A 233 19.80 3.00 -25.84
C ASP A 233 21.28 3.08 -26.25
N ILE A 234 21.59 2.46 -27.38
CA ILE A 234 22.92 2.45 -28.01
C ILE A 234 23.31 3.85 -28.48
N ASN A 235 22.34 4.71 -28.81
CA ASN A 235 22.59 6.09 -29.24
C ASN A 235 23.42 6.89 -28.22
N TYR A 236 23.26 6.61 -26.92
CA TYR A 236 24.10 7.21 -25.86
C TYR A 236 25.57 6.80 -25.99
N LEU A 237 25.83 5.57 -26.43
CA LEU A 237 27.18 5.03 -26.58
C LEU A 237 27.86 5.50 -27.87
N GLU A 238 27.08 5.68 -28.93
CA GLU A 238 27.57 6.24 -30.18
C GLU A 238 28.01 7.70 -30.02
N ALA A 239 27.34 8.45 -29.13
CA ALA A 239 27.65 9.83 -28.79
C ALA A 239 28.89 10.00 -27.89
N LEU A 240 29.45 8.93 -27.32
CA LEU A 240 30.67 9.01 -26.50
C LEU A 240 31.87 9.44 -27.35
N SER A 241 32.75 10.23 -26.74
CA SER A 241 34.05 10.58 -27.32
C SER A 241 34.94 9.35 -27.51
N ASN A 242 35.96 9.48 -28.37
CA ASN A 242 36.91 8.39 -28.60
C ASN A 242 37.67 8.02 -27.31
N GLU A 243 38.01 9.01 -26.49
CA GLU A 243 38.68 8.84 -25.21
C GLU A 243 37.84 8.03 -24.22
N GLU A 244 36.53 8.31 -24.14
CA GLU A 244 35.58 7.57 -23.30
C GLU A 244 35.41 6.12 -23.78
N LYS A 245 35.32 5.90 -25.09
CA LYS A 245 35.27 4.55 -25.68
C LYS A 245 36.54 3.75 -25.43
N VAL A 246 37.70 4.39 -25.46
CA VAL A 246 38.99 3.77 -25.10
C VAL A 246 39.00 3.38 -23.63
N GLU A 247 38.50 4.23 -22.72
CA GLU A 247 38.43 3.92 -21.28
C GLU A 247 37.64 2.62 -21.00
N ILE A 248 36.51 2.43 -21.69
CA ILE A 248 35.69 1.21 -21.59
C ILE A 248 36.42 0.00 -22.20
N THR A 249 37.02 0.17 -23.38
CA THR A 249 37.75 -0.88 -24.11
C THR A 249 38.95 -1.36 -23.30
N ASP A 250 39.72 -0.44 -22.71
CA ASP A 250 40.89 -0.74 -21.88
C ASP A 250 40.51 -1.51 -20.61
N PHE A 251 39.39 -1.15 -19.98
CA PHE A 251 38.86 -1.89 -18.84
C PHE A 251 38.55 -3.35 -19.18
N LEU A 252 38.03 -3.59 -20.40
CA LEU A 252 37.62 -4.91 -20.88
C LEU A 252 38.61 -5.57 -21.84
N LYS A 253 39.84 -5.07 -21.99
CA LYS A 253 40.80 -5.52 -23.02
C LYS A 253 41.07 -7.03 -23.08
N GLU A 254 40.92 -7.74 -21.96
CA GLU A 254 41.11 -9.20 -21.87
C GLU A 254 39.82 -10.01 -22.14
N HIS A 255 38.69 -9.31 -22.23
CA HIS A 255 37.32 -9.84 -22.30
C HIS A 255 36.62 -9.52 -23.63
N ILE A 256 37.19 -8.69 -24.50
CA ILE A 256 36.67 -8.41 -25.85
C ILE A 256 37.68 -8.82 -26.92
N SER A 257 37.19 -9.30 -28.07
CA SER A 257 38.06 -9.78 -29.16
C SER A 257 38.53 -8.66 -30.10
N ARG A 258 37.86 -7.51 -30.06
CA ARG A 258 38.15 -6.37 -30.94
C ARG A 258 38.91 -5.28 -30.19
N PRO A 259 39.87 -4.60 -30.86
CA PRO A 259 40.75 -3.61 -30.22
C PRO A 259 40.08 -2.25 -29.98
N ASN A 260 38.92 -2.01 -30.59
CA ASN A 260 38.18 -0.77 -30.40
C ASN A 260 36.67 -1.05 -30.30
N PHE A 261 35.99 -0.14 -29.62
CA PHE A 261 34.57 -0.23 -29.29
C PHE A 261 33.67 -0.25 -30.54
N ASP A 262 33.99 0.57 -31.55
CA ASP A 262 33.19 0.68 -32.76
C ASP A 262 33.29 -0.56 -33.67
N ALA A 263 34.45 -1.22 -33.72
CA ALA A 263 34.63 -2.50 -34.42
C ALA A 263 33.87 -3.63 -33.72
N LEU A 264 33.86 -3.64 -32.37
CA LEU A 264 33.03 -4.58 -31.62
C LEU A 264 31.55 -4.35 -31.95
N LEU A 265 31.08 -3.10 -31.87
CA LEU A 265 29.72 -2.74 -32.25
C LEU A 265 29.40 -3.16 -33.68
N GLY A 266 30.27 -2.88 -34.65
CA GLY A 266 30.08 -3.21 -36.07
C GLY A 266 29.77 -4.70 -36.30
N THR A 267 30.43 -5.59 -35.56
CA THR A 267 30.26 -7.05 -35.67
C THR A 267 28.99 -7.59 -35.04
N LEU A 268 28.35 -6.86 -34.12
CA LEU A 268 27.17 -7.36 -33.42
C LEU A 268 25.93 -7.37 -34.34
N SER A 269 25.06 -8.36 -34.14
CA SER A 269 23.75 -8.37 -34.76
C SER A 269 22.85 -7.25 -34.22
N PRO A 270 21.80 -6.83 -34.95
CA PRO A 270 20.92 -5.74 -34.51
C PRO A 270 20.30 -5.95 -33.12
N LEU A 271 19.97 -7.20 -32.77
CA LEU A 271 19.43 -7.56 -31.46
C LEU A 271 20.45 -7.30 -30.34
N LEU A 272 21.70 -7.72 -30.55
CA LEU A 272 22.77 -7.54 -29.58
C LEU A 272 23.18 -6.07 -29.45
N LYS A 273 23.25 -5.33 -30.56
CA LYS A 273 23.51 -3.88 -30.58
C LYS A 273 22.54 -3.12 -29.67
N LYS A 274 21.23 -3.41 -29.79
CA LYS A 274 20.19 -2.78 -28.96
C LYS A 274 20.36 -3.04 -27.46
N ARG A 275 20.96 -4.18 -27.08
CA ARG A 275 21.19 -4.57 -25.68
C ARG A 275 22.64 -4.36 -25.24
N PHE A 276 23.48 -3.76 -26.07
CA PHE A 276 24.90 -3.65 -25.81
C PHE A 276 25.26 -2.87 -24.53
N PRO A 277 24.62 -1.73 -24.19
CA PRO A 277 24.94 -1.03 -22.94
C PRO A 277 24.73 -1.90 -21.70
N LEU A 278 23.63 -2.66 -21.67
CA LEU A 278 23.34 -3.63 -20.62
C LEU A 278 24.43 -4.70 -20.54
N LEU A 279 24.78 -5.29 -21.69
CA LEU A 279 25.72 -6.41 -21.78
C LEU A 279 27.12 -5.99 -21.31
N ILE A 280 27.60 -4.83 -21.77
CA ILE A 280 28.91 -4.32 -21.38
C ILE A 280 28.93 -3.88 -19.92
N THR A 281 27.86 -3.26 -19.41
CA THR A 281 27.76 -2.91 -17.97
C THR A 281 27.83 -4.17 -17.10
N HIS A 282 27.11 -5.23 -17.49
CA HIS A 282 27.19 -6.53 -16.81
C HIS A 282 28.62 -7.10 -16.89
N ALA A 283 29.23 -7.08 -18.08
CA ALA A 283 30.60 -7.57 -18.28
C ALA A 283 31.63 -6.85 -17.40
N MET A 284 31.53 -5.52 -17.30
CA MET A 284 32.41 -4.72 -16.46
C MET A 284 32.24 -5.04 -14.98
N LEU A 285 30.99 -5.14 -14.50
CA LEU A 285 30.71 -5.45 -13.10
C LEU A 285 31.19 -6.87 -12.74
N ALA A 286 30.87 -7.86 -13.57
CA ALA A 286 31.34 -9.22 -13.39
C ALA A 286 32.87 -9.26 -13.37
N THR A 287 33.53 -8.69 -14.37
CA THR A 287 34.99 -8.62 -14.46
C THR A 287 35.61 -8.04 -13.19
N TYR A 288 35.05 -6.93 -12.70
CA TYR A 288 35.54 -6.26 -11.50
C TYR A 288 35.41 -7.13 -10.24
N ILE A 289 34.23 -7.72 -10.02
CA ILE A 289 33.96 -8.59 -8.87
C ILE A 289 34.85 -9.84 -8.93
N PHE A 290 34.91 -10.54 -10.06
CA PHE A 290 35.72 -11.74 -10.18
C PHE A 290 37.21 -11.45 -9.98
N LYS A 291 37.71 -10.32 -10.49
CA LYS A 291 39.11 -9.90 -10.33
C LYS A 291 39.46 -9.52 -8.88
N ILE A 292 38.56 -8.89 -8.15
CA ILE A 292 38.87 -8.36 -6.81
C ILE A 292 38.53 -9.38 -5.73
N VAL A 293 37.39 -10.06 -5.85
CA VAL A 293 36.79 -10.88 -4.79
C VAL A 293 37.11 -12.36 -4.99
N PHE A 294 36.99 -12.88 -6.22
CA PHE A 294 37.16 -14.32 -6.49
C PHE A 294 38.57 -14.72 -6.90
N HIS A 295 39.41 -13.79 -7.34
CA HIS A 295 40.80 -14.08 -7.69
C HIS A 295 41.73 -14.15 -6.46
N ASN A 296 41.50 -13.28 -5.47
CA ASN A 296 42.35 -13.19 -4.28
C ASN A 296 41.58 -13.65 -3.03
N PRO A 297 41.96 -14.77 -2.38
CA PRO A 297 41.32 -15.24 -1.14
C PRO A 297 41.42 -14.28 0.05
N PHE A 298 42.35 -13.34 0.01
CA PHE A 298 42.65 -12.41 1.09
C PHE A 298 42.09 -11.01 0.86
N PHE A 299 41.14 -10.86 -0.05
CA PHE A 299 40.64 -9.54 -0.52
C PHE A 299 40.18 -8.60 0.60
N ALA A 300 39.67 -9.15 1.71
CA ALA A 300 39.10 -8.40 2.84
C ALA A 300 40.08 -8.09 3.97
N LEU A 301 41.33 -8.57 3.93
CA LEU A 301 42.28 -8.41 5.06
C LEU A 301 42.64 -6.95 5.36
N GLU A 302 42.58 -6.08 4.35
CA GLU A 302 42.84 -4.65 4.50
C GLU A 302 41.77 -3.91 5.30
N TYR A 303 40.63 -4.56 5.55
CA TYR A 303 39.46 -3.99 6.23
C TYR A 303 39.26 -4.56 7.64
N LEU A 304 40.20 -5.36 8.14
CA LEU A 304 40.15 -5.87 9.50
C LEU A 304 40.29 -4.70 10.49
N ASN A 305 39.47 -4.73 11.54
CA ASN A 305 39.48 -3.72 12.59
C ASN A 305 40.61 -4.01 13.60
N THR A 306 41.86 -3.95 13.14
CA THR A 306 43.04 -4.14 13.99
C THR A 306 43.68 -2.80 14.33
N SER A 307 44.08 -2.62 15.58
CA SER A 307 44.82 -1.44 16.09
C SER A 307 46.25 -1.29 15.53
N SER A 308 46.67 -2.20 14.66
CA SER A 308 47.98 -2.23 13.99
C SER A 308 47.81 -2.03 12.48
N ASN A 309 48.88 -1.59 11.81
CA ASN A 309 48.96 -1.41 10.35
C ASN A 309 48.28 -2.58 9.61
N ALA A 310 47.37 -2.27 8.70
CA ALA A 310 46.61 -3.24 7.94
C ALA A 310 47.55 -4.22 7.21
N VAL A 311 47.25 -5.52 7.28
CA VAL A 311 48.01 -6.54 6.53
C VAL A 311 47.70 -6.37 5.04
N PRO A 312 48.68 -6.05 4.18
CA PRO A 312 48.42 -5.86 2.76
C PRO A 312 47.96 -7.16 2.11
N LYS A 313 46.78 -7.16 1.46
CA LYS A 313 46.25 -8.38 0.82
C LYS A 313 47.16 -8.91 -0.29
N ALA A 314 47.93 -8.02 -0.93
CA ALA A 314 48.90 -8.38 -1.96
C ALA A 314 50.04 -9.25 -1.38
N ALA A 315 50.58 -8.88 -0.22
CA ALA A 315 51.65 -9.64 0.42
C ALA A 315 51.20 -11.06 0.81
N MET A 316 49.98 -11.17 1.36
CA MET A 316 49.39 -12.48 1.71
C MET A 316 49.10 -13.34 0.48
N PHE A 317 48.66 -12.71 -0.61
CA PHE A 317 48.42 -13.42 -1.87
C PHE A 317 49.72 -13.91 -2.52
N GLU A 318 50.78 -13.10 -2.52
CA GLU A 318 52.09 -13.51 -3.02
C GLU A 318 52.70 -14.65 -2.19
N LEU A 319 52.58 -14.59 -0.85
CA LEU A 319 53.01 -15.68 0.03
C LEU A 319 52.28 -16.98 -0.32
N TYR A 320 50.96 -16.92 -0.47
CA TYR A 320 50.16 -18.08 -0.87
C TYR A 320 50.57 -18.62 -2.24
N ASN A 321 50.79 -17.76 -3.23
CA ASN A 321 51.26 -18.16 -4.56
C ASN A 321 52.66 -18.80 -4.50
N ALA A 322 53.54 -18.34 -3.61
CA ALA A 322 54.84 -18.96 -3.37
C ALA A 322 54.67 -20.34 -2.72
N MET A 323 53.78 -20.49 -1.73
CA MET A 323 53.49 -21.78 -1.09
C MET A 323 52.92 -22.80 -2.08
N ILE A 324 52.00 -22.39 -2.98
CA ILE A 324 51.45 -23.26 -4.02
C ILE A 324 52.56 -23.86 -4.89
N LYS A 325 53.59 -23.09 -5.23
CA LYS A 325 54.69 -23.56 -6.10
C LYS A 325 55.56 -24.63 -5.45
N VAL A 326 55.59 -24.69 -4.11
CA VAL A 326 56.44 -25.62 -3.35
C VAL A 326 55.63 -26.82 -2.86
N LEU A 327 54.48 -26.57 -2.21
CA LEU A 327 53.61 -27.58 -1.60
C LEU A 327 52.12 -27.19 -1.81
N PRO A 328 51.51 -27.54 -2.96
CA PRO A 328 50.14 -27.14 -3.30
C PRO A 328 49.10 -27.52 -2.23
N SER A 329 49.09 -28.78 -1.77
CA SER A 329 48.11 -29.26 -0.79
C SER A 329 48.21 -28.51 0.54
N GLU A 330 49.42 -28.34 1.08
CA GLU A 330 49.64 -27.59 2.32
C GLU A 330 49.27 -26.11 2.18
N ALA A 331 49.54 -25.51 1.02
CA ALA A 331 49.15 -24.13 0.75
C ALA A 331 47.63 -23.95 0.82
N HIS A 332 46.86 -24.87 0.24
CA HIS A 332 45.40 -24.82 0.27
C HIS A 332 44.82 -25.11 1.66
N ILE A 333 45.42 -26.04 2.41
CA ILE A 333 45.08 -26.30 3.82
C ILE A 333 45.31 -25.02 4.64
N TRP A 334 46.50 -24.43 4.53
CA TRP A 334 46.87 -23.21 5.24
C TRP A 334 45.92 -22.05 4.93
N ARG A 335 45.64 -21.75 3.64
CA ARG A 335 44.66 -20.73 3.25
C ARG A 335 43.31 -20.97 3.91
N SER A 336 42.79 -22.20 3.77
CA SER A 336 41.45 -22.52 4.27
C SER A 336 41.37 -22.38 5.78
N GLN A 337 42.36 -22.88 6.53
CA GLN A 337 42.42 -22.78 7.99
C GLN A 337 42.57 -21.33 8.45
N MET A 338 43.45 -20.57 7.80
CA MET A 338 43.66 -19.16 8.12
C MET A 338 42.36 -18.35 7.96
N LEU A 339 41.65 -18.50 6.84
CA LEU A 339 40.38 -17.82 6.62
C LEU A 339 39.29 -18.28 7.59
N ARG A 340 39.21 -19.58 7.89
CA ARG A 340 38.28 -20.11 8.91
C ARG A 340 38.55 -19.50 10.27
N LEU A 341 39.81 -19.37 10.68
CA LEU A 341 40.18 -18.74 11.96
C LEU A 341 39.75 -17.27 12.01
N LEU A 342 39.92 -16.52 10.92
CA LEU A 342 39.47 -15.12 10.85
C LEU A 342 37.95 -14.96 10.94
N LEU A 343 37.19 -15.95 10.50
CA LEU A 343 35.73 -15.97 10.49
C LEU A 343 35.11 -16.62 11.74
N THR A 344 35.91 -17.33 12.54
CA THR A 344 35.43 -18.03 13.73
C THR A 344 35.26 -17.05 14.88
N THR A 345 34.10 -17.08 15.55
CA THR A 345 33.86 -16.32 16.77
C THR A 345 34.66 -16.94 17.92
N PRO A 346 35.46 -16.17 18.66
CA PRO A 346 36.16 -16.69 19.84
C PRO A 346 35.19 -17.20 20.89
N ALA A 347 35.66 -18.06 21.80
CA ALA A 347 34.84 -18.69 22.84
C ALA A 347 34.28 -17.69 23.88
N SER A 348 34.82 -16.47 23.92
CA SER A 348 34.33 -15.40 24.79
C SER A 348 33.12 -14.69 24.16
N PRO A 349 32.00 -14.52 24.87
CA PRO A 349 30.80 -13.84 24.35
C PRO A 349 31.02 -12.35 24.02
N SER A 350 32.14 -11.74 24.41
CA SER A 350 32.48 -10.35 24.11
C SER A 350 33.37 -10.15 22.89
N GLU A 351 33.91 -11.22 22.30
CA GLU A 351 34.87 -11.14 21.20
C GLU A 351 34.20 -11.46 19.87
N LEU A 352 34.40 -10.58 18.88
CA LEU A 352 33.91 -10.78 17.52
C LEU A 352 35.00 -11.48 16.67
N PRO A 353 34.61 -12.22 15.61
CA PRO A 353 35.56 -12.66 14.60
C PRO A 353 36.38 -11.49 14.07
N LEU A 354 37.64 -11.70 13.69
CA LEU A 354 38.47 -10.64 13.09
C LEU A 354 37.85 -10.11 11.79
N LEU A 355 37.30 -11.01 10.98
CA LEU A 355 36.57 -10.67 9.77
C LEU A 355 35.08 -10.53 10.10
N THR A 356 34.72 -9.34 10.59
CA THR A 356 33.35 -9.00 11.01
C THR A 356 32.43 -8.71 9.81
N PRO A 357 31.09 -8.78 10.00
CA PRO A 357 30.14 -8.24 9.03
C PRO A 357 30.39 -6.76 8.69
N GLN A 358 30.88 -5.97 9.65
CA GLN A 358 31.23 -4.57 9.44
C GLN A 358 32.45 -4.40 8.52
N ALA A 359 33.49 -5.24 8.67
CA ALA A 359 34.64 -5.25 7.77
C ALA A 359 34.22 -5.57 6.33
N LEU A 360 33.32 -6.54 6.16
CA LEU A 360 32.73 -6.87 4.85
C LEU A 360 31.88 -5.73 4.29
N GLN A 361 31.08 -5.07 5.12
CA GLN A 361 30.32 -3.90 4.70
C GLN A 361 31.23 -2.77 4.22
N MET A 362 32.29 -2.46 4.98
CA MET A 362 33.29 -1.46 4.58
C MET A 362 33.98 -1.82 3.27
N PHE A 363 34.36 -3.08 3.10
CA PHE A 363 34.89 -3.60 1.83
C PHE A 363 33.89 -3.36 0.68
N SER A 364 32.65 -3.82 0.84
CA SER A 364 31.61 -3.72 -0.18
C SER A 364 31.31 -2.29 -0.58
N SER A 365 31.16 -1.38 0.39
CA SER A 365 30.96 0.05 0.12
C SER A 365 32.15 0.68 -0.59
N THR A 366 33.37 0.37 -0.15
CA THR A 366 34.59 0.88 -0.80
C THR A 366 34.71 0.39 -2.25
N MET A 367 34.41 -0.88 -2.52
CA MET A 367 34.47 -1.43 -3.87
C MET A 367 33.36 -0.89 -4.76
N ALA A 368 32.15 -0.73 -4.23
CA ALA A 368 31.04 -0.13 -4.95
C ALA A 368 31.35 1.31 -5.37
N GLU A 369 31.86 2.13 -4.44
CA GLU A 369 32.29 3.50 -4.76
C GLU A 369 33.40 3.54 -5.81
N LYS A 370 34.43 2.70 -5.67
CA LYS A 370 35.53 2.63 -6.63
C LYS A 370 35.05 2.20 -8.01
N PHE A 371 34.12 1.25 -8.07
CA PHE A 371 33.53 0.81 -9.33
C PHE A 371 32.75 1.95 -10.00
N LEU A 372 31.88 2.64 -9.26
CA LEU A 372 31.08 3.76 -9.77
C LEU A 372 31.91 4.97 -10.20
N ARG A 373 33.05 5.23 -9.55
CA ARG A 373 34.02 6.26 -9.99
C ARG A 373 34.81 5.84 -11.24
N GLY A 374 34.81 4.55 -11.57
CA GLY A 374 35.51 3.99 -12.71
C GLY A 374 34.82 4.21 -14.06
N PRO A 375 35.27 3.54 -15.13
CA PRO A 375 34.79 3.76 -16.50
C PRO A 375 33.31 3.41 -16.69
N VAL A 376 32.73 2.60 -15.80
CA VAL A 376 31.31 2.21 -15.87
C VAL A 376 30.38 3.42 -15.81
N ARG A 377 30.80 4.55 -15.19
CA ARG A 377 30.01 5.79 -15.11
C ARG A 377 29.49 6.26 -16.46
N LEU A 378 30.23 5.98 -17.54
CA LEU A 378 29.89 6.32 -18.92
C LEU A 378 28.71 5.50 -19.47
N LEU A 379 28.35 4.41 -18.80
CA LEU A 379 27.28 3.48 -19.18
C LEU A 379 26.05 3.58 -18.27
N LEU A 380 26.04 4.45 -17.27
CA LEU A 380 24.99 4.52 -16.25
C LEU A 380 23.99 5.65 -16.53
N LYS A 381 22.71 5.39 -16.24
CA LYS A 381 21.64 6.39 -16.19
C LYS A 381 21.75 7.17 -14.88
N ILE A 382 22.63 8.16 -14.83
CA ILE A 382 22.71 9.07 -13.68
C ILE A 382 21.96 10.35 -14.04
N ASP A 383 20.76 10.52 -13.46
CA ASP A 383 20.13 11.82 -13.43
C ASP A 383 20.82 12.67 -12.35
N GLN A 384 21.60 13.65 -12.79
CA GLN A 384 22.37 14.53 -11.91
C GLN A 384 21.48 15.33 -10.94
N SER A 385 20.18 15.41 -11.19
CA SER A 385 19.22 16.12 -10.35
C SER A 385 18.70 15.32 -9.15
N SER A 386 18.94 14.00 -9.08
CA SER A 386 18.39 13.14 -8.03
C SER A 386 19.49 12.46 -7.18
N ALA A 387 19.92 13.14 -6.12
CA ALA A 387 20.83 12.56 -5.12
C ALA A 387 20.31 11.23 -4.55
N GLN A 388 18.98 11.07 -4.48
CA GLN A 388 18.32 9.85 -4.03
C GLN A 388 18.61 8.66 -4.95
N GLN A 389 18.62 8.83 -6.27
CA GLN A 389 18.88 7.73 -7.21
C GLN A 389 20.34 7.26 -7.11
N GLY A 390 21.28 8.20 -6.92
CA GLY A 390 22.69 7.89 -6.69
C GLY A 390 22.90 7.06 -5.42
N ASN A 391 22.22 7.41 -4.32
CA ASN A 391 22.28 6.67 -3.06
C ASN A 391 21.69 5.26 -3.19
N CYS A 392 20.52 5.11 -3.84
CA CYS A 392 19.94 3.78 -4.08
C CYS A 392 20.85 2.91 -4.95
N MET A 393 21.45 3.47 -6.01
CA MET A 393 22.39 2.75 -6.88
C MET A 393 23.62 2.24 -6.11
N LEU A 394 24.19 3.09 -5.25
CA LEU A 394 25.32 2.71 -4.41
C LEU A 394 24.91 1.61 -3.43
N GLN A 395 23.76 1.73 -2.78
CA GLN A 395 23.26 0.73 -1.83
C GLN A 395 23.02 -0.62 -2.49
N ASP A 396 22.34 -0.66 -3.64
CA ASP A 396 22.10 -1.88 -4.40
C ASP A 396 23.42 -2.53 -4.85
N LEU A 397 24.38 -1.71 -5.30
CA LEU A 397 25.70 -2.20 -5.65
C LEU A 397 26.45 -2.76 -4.43
N CYS A 398 26.35 -2.12 -3.27
CA CYS A 398 26.91 -2.63 -2.02
C CYS A 398 26.34 -4.01 -1.66
N HIS A 399 25.04 -4.23 -1.90
CA HIS A 399 24.42 -5.54 -1.70
C HIS A 399 24.99 -6.59 -2.66
N VAL A 400 25.21 -6.25 -3.93
CA VAL A 400 25.86 -7.13 -4.92
C VAL A 400 27.28 -7.51 -4.48
N PHE A 401 28.11 -6.54 -4.08
CA PHE A 401 29.46 -6.82 -3.58
C PHE A 401 29.45 -7.65 -2.30
N SER A 402 28.51 -7.40 -1.39
CA SER A 402 28.40 -8.17 -0.14
C SER A 402 28.04 -9.62 -0.41
N ALA A 403 27.06 -9.88 -1.29
CA ALA A 403 26.71 -11.23 -1.71
C ALA A 403 27.89 -11.95 -2.38
N ALA A 404 28.63 -11.26 -3.24
CA ALA A 404 29.84 -11.82 -3.86
C ALA A 404 30.95 -12.12 -2.85
N ALA A 405 31.17 -11.23 -1.87
CA ALA A 405 32.17 -11.38 -0.84
C ALA A 405 31.85 -12.55 0.11
N GLU A 406 30.59 -12.68 0.53
CA GLU A 406 30.12 -13.80 1.33
C GLU A 406 30.28 -15.14 0.60
N LEU A 407 29.87 -15.19 -0.68
CA LEU A 407 30.05 -16.38 -1.51
C LEU A 407 31.53 -16.73 -1.64
N SER A 408 32.37 -15.77 -2.04
CA SER A 408 33.81 -15.99 -2.22
C SER A 408 34.49 -16.47 -0.95
N LEU A 409 34.19 -15.88 0.21
CA LEU A 409 34.76 -16.33 1.49
C LEU A 409 34.30 -17.75 1.85
N SER A 410 33.03 -18.08 1.63
CA SER A 410 32.53 -19.44 1.90
C SER A 410 33.27 -20.49 1.06
N LEU A 411 33.58 -20.17 -0.20
CA LEU A 411 34.33 -21.03 -1.11
C LEU A 411 35.82 -21.05 -0.77
N TRP A 412 36.41 -19.91 -0.42
CA TRP A 412 37.80 -19.82 0.01
C TRP A 412 38.05 -20.41 1.41
N CYS A 413 37.02 -20.73 2.18
CA CYS A 413 37.16 -21.54 3.39
C CYS A 413 37.25 -23.04 3.08
N GLN A 414 36.97 -23.48 1.86
CA GLN A 414 37.15 -24.88 1.44
C GLN A 414 38.60 -25.13 1.03
N ARG A 415 39.06 -26.38 1.14
CA ARG A 415 40.40 -26.79 0.68
C ARG A 415 40.49 -26.89 -0.85
N THR A 416 39.34 -27.04 -1.50
CA THR A 416 39.18 -26.82 -2.94
C THR A 416 39.75 -25.44 -3.31
N THR A 417 40.52 -25.37 -4.39
CA THR A 417 40.99 -24.08 -4.94
C THR A 417 40.12 -23.68 -6.11
N MET A 418 39.73 -22.42 -6.17
CA MET A 418 39.02 -21.88 -7.32
C MET A 418 39.96 -21.09 -8.22
N GLY A 419 39.82 -21.29 -9.51
CA GLY A 419 40.43 -20.49 -10.55
C GLY A 419 39.35 -19.79 -11.34
N CYS A 420 39.35 -18.46 -11.32
CA CYS A 420 38.70 -17.68 -12.36
C CYS A 420 39.53 -17.85 -13.63
N ARG A 421 39.16 -18.82 -14.46
CA ARG A 421 39.75 -18.90 -15.80
C ARG A 421 39.13 -17.77 -16.60
N LEU A 422 39.83 -16.64 -16.61
CA LEU A 422 39.73 -15.72 -17.73
C LEU A 422 40.07 -16.55 -18.95
N ILE A 423 39.05 -16.83 -19.74
CA ILE A 423 39.23 -17.39 -21.06
C ILE A 423 39.80 -16.23 -21.89
N THR A 424 41.05 -15.83 -21.67
CA THR A 424 41.64 -14.65 -22.33
C THR A 424 41.44 -14.77 -23.84
N LEU A 425 40.87 -13.73 -24.46
CA LEU A 425 40.61 -13.68 -25.91
C LEU A 425 41.86 -13.34 -26.72
N SER A 426 43.04 -13.36 -26.10
CA SER A 426 44.35 -13.14 -26.73
C SER A 426 44.73 -14.17 -27.80
N LYS A 427 43.89 -15.19 -28.02
CA LYS A 427 43.82 -16.00 -29.25
C LYS A 427 42.34 -16.11 -29.65
N PRO A 428 41.99 -16.07 -30.96
CA PRO A 428 40.61 -16.19 -31.39
C PRO A 428 40.06 -17.52 -30.88
N LYS A 429 39.12 -17.45 -29.93
CA LYS A 429 38.46 -18.61 -29.37
C LYS A 429 37.15 -18.83 -30.10
N GLN A 430 37.02 -20.03 -30.63
CA GLN A 430 35.78 -20.48 -31.24
C GLN A 430 34.83 -20.96 -30.15
N PHE A 431 33.57 -20.57 -30.27
CA PHE A 431 32.49 -21.09 -29.47
C PHE A 431 32.20 -22.54 -29.86
N SER A 432 31.85 -23.36 -28.87
CA SER A 432 31.20 -24.64 -29.10
C SER A 432 30.26 -24.94 -27.96
N GLN A 433 29.03 -25.33 -28.28
CA GLN A 433 28.00 -25.74 -27.32
C GLN A 433 28.46 -26.92 -26.46
N LYS A 434 29.34 -27.78 -26.99
CA LYS A 434 29.92 -28.93 -26.26
C LYS A 434 31.00 -28.53 -25.25
N CYS A 435 31.48 -27.30 -25.28
CA CYS A 435 32.51 -26.83 -24.37
C CYS A 435 31.94 -26.65 -22.97
N GLN A 436 32.38 -27.45 -22.00
CA GLN A 436 31.90 -27.37 -20.62
C GLN A 436 32.28 -26.06 -19.90
N LEU A 437 33.19 -25.26 -20.45
CA LEU A 437 33.70 -24.03 -19.83
C LEU A 437 32.97 -22.76 -20.24
N MET A 438 32.16 -22.80 -21.29
CA MET A 438 31.45 -21.61 -21.78
C MET A 438 30.03 -21.94 -22.21
N VAL A 439 29.19 -20.91 -22.26
CA VAL A 439 27.82 -20.97 -22.74
C VAL A 439 27.51 -19.65 -23.45
N ALA A 440 26.78 -19.71 -24.55
CA ALA A 440 26.34 -18.51 -25.24
C ALA A 440 25.38 -17.72 -24.35
N HIS A 441 25.44 -16.40 -24.43
CA HIS A 441 24.49 -15.53 -23.76
C HIS A 441 23.06 -15.82 -24.24
N ARG A 442 22.07 -15.78 -23.33
CA ARG A 442 20.66 -16.12 -23.62
C ARG A 442 20.02 -15.33 -24.78
N LEU A 443 20.59 -14.19 -25.15
CA LEU A 443 20.13 -13.38 -26.29
C LEU A 443 20.38 -14.02 -27.65
N HIS A 444 21.27 -15.01 -27.73
CA HIS A 444 21.47 -15.82 -28.94
C HIS A 444 20.33 -16.82 -29.19
N HIS A 445 19.44 -17.03 -28.20
CA HIS A 445 18.30 -17.95 -28.28
C HIS A 445 18.70 -19.35 -28.81
N LEU A 446 19.78 -19.89 -28.26
CA LEU A 446 20.20 -21.26 -28.49
C LEU A 446 19.50 -22.20 -27.53
N ASP A 447 18.91 -23.27 -28.06
CA ASP A 447 18.43 -24.40 -27.28
C ASP A 447 19.59 -25.35 -26.94
N GLU A 448 19.36 -26.35 -26.07
CA GLU A 448 20.44 -27.21 -25.54
C GLU A 448 21.23 -27.95 -26.65
N ASP A 449 20.54 -28.38 -27.72
CA ASP A 449 21.13 -29.11 -28.85
C ASP A 449 21.47 -28.22 -30.05
N ASP A 450 21.36 -26.91 -29.90
CA ASP A 450 21.58 -25.97 -31.00
C ASP A 450 23.07 -25.65 -31.19
N SER A 451 23.65 -26.20 -32.25
CA SER A 451 25.05 -26.00 -32.62
C SER A 451 25.26 -24.94 -33.71
N ARG A 452 24.28 -24.06 -33.99
CA ARG A 452 24.37 -23.10 -35.12
C ARG A 452 25.54 -22.11 -35.00
N LEU A 453 25.98 -21.83 -33.77
CA LEU A 453 27.10 -20.93 -33.49
C LEU A 453 28.43 -21.67 -33.23
N ASP A 454 28.46 -23.00 -33.33
CA ASP A 454 29.70 -23.75 -33.15
C ASP A 454 30.73 -23.37 -34.22
N GLY A 455 31.99 -23.17 -33.81
CA GLY A 455 33.08 -22.71 -34.66
C GLY A 455 33.14 -21.20 -34.87
N LYS A 456 32.11 -20.44 -34.44
CA LYS A 456 32.08 -18.97 -34.55
C LYS A 456 32.96 -18.31 -33.49
N GLU A 457 33.44 -17.10 -33.78
CA GLU A 457 34.31 -16.37 -32.88
C GLU A 457 33.55 -15.85 -31.64
N VAL A 458 34.16 -15.97 -30.47
CA VAL A 458 33.69 -15.28 -29.26
C VAL A 458 34.07 -13.80 -29.33
N LEU A 459 33.06 -12.93 -29.36
CA LEU A 459 33.22 -11.48 -29.43
C LEU A 459 33.51 -10.84 -28.06
N ALA A 460 32.83 -11.31 -27.02
CA ALA A 460 33.00 -10.78 -25.67
C ALA A 460 32.70 -11.83 -24.59
N ILE A 461 33.33 -11.70 -23.43
CA ILE A 461 33.06 -12.48 -22.23
C ILE A 461 32.27 -11.59 -21.28
N ILE A 462 31.00 -11.92 -21.07
CA ILE A 462 30.10 -11.21 -20.17
C ILE A 462 30.33 -11.63 -18.72
N GLN A 463 30.60 -12.92 -18.50
CA GLN A 463 30.95 -13.43 -17.18
C GLN A 463 32.09 -14.44 -17.30
N PRO A 464 33.16 -14.35 -16.50
CA PRO A 464 34.23 -15.34 -16.50
C PRO A 464 33.77 -16.72 -16.04
N ALA A 465 34.49 -17.76 -16.48
CA ALA A 465 34.29 -19.12 -15.96
C ALA A 465 34.93 -19.27 -14.58
N VAL A 466 34.27 -20.01 -13.70
CA VAL A 466 34.82 -20.43 -12.41
C VAL A 466 34.98 -21.94 -12.44
N VAL A 467 36.22 -22.37 -12.29
CA VAL A 467 36.58 -23.77 -12.14
C VAL A 467 37.14 -24.00 -10.75
N ALA A 468 36.91 -25.19 -10.21
CA ALA A 468 37.45 -25.63 -8.95
C ALA A 468 38.33 -26.86 -9.15
N PHE A 469 39.38 -26.95 -8.36
CA PHE A 469 40.32 -28.06 -8.36
C PHE A 469 40.48 -28.60 -6.95
N GLY A 470 40.62 -29.91 -6.88
CA GLY A 470 40.80 -30.64 -5.64
C GLY A 470 39.53 -30.87 -4.83
N ASN A 471 39.72 -31.50 -3.68
CA ASN A 471 38.66 -31.90 -2.77
C ASN A 471 38.99 -31.47 -1.33
N GLU A 472 38.17 -31.95 -0.40
CA GLU A 472 38.22 -31.55 1.01
C GLU A 472 39.31 -32.25 1.80
N ASN A 473 39.97 -33.24 1.21
CA ASN A 473 41.18 -33.84 1.74
C ASN A 473 42.45 -33.16 1.22
N ALA A 474 42.30 -32.07 0.43
CA ALA A 474 43.40 -31.42 -0.28
C ALA A 474 44.13 -32.34 -1.26
N GLU A 475 43.35 -33.13 -2.00
CA GLU A 475 43.80 -34.07 -3.03
C GLU A 475 43.11 -33.80 -4.37
N ASN A 476 43.54 -34.46 -5.45
CA ASN A 476 42.92 -34.41 -6.80
C ASN A 476 42.90 -33.02 -7.47
N TYR A 477 43.94 -32.20 -7.25
CA TYR A 477 44.06 -30.88 -7.90
C TYR A 477 44.29 -30.95 -9.42
N ASP A 478 44.56 -32.13 -9.96
CA ASP A 478 44.63 -32.41 -11.40
C ASP A 478 43.24 -32.45 -12.07
N LYS A 479 42.17 -32.71 -11.30
CA LYS A 479 40.80 -32.80 -11.81
C LYS A 479 40.05 -31.50 -11.58
N GLY A 480 39.72 -30.84 -12.68
CA GLY A 480 38.90 -29.62 -12.67
C GLY A 480 37.41 -29.94 -12.75
N LYS A 481 36.61 -29.23 -11.95
CA LYS A 481 35.15 -29.18 -12.06
C LYS A 481 34.70 -27.77 -12.37
N VAL A 482 33.63 -27.64 -13.15
CA VAL A 482 33.05 -26.34 -13.50
C VAL A 482 31.97 -25.98 -12.48
N TRP A 483 32.19 -24.86 -11.78
CA TRP A 483 31.22 -24.26 -10.86
C TRP A 483 30.41 -23.15 -11.52
N SER A 484 30.99 -22.45 -12.48
CA SER A 484 30.26 -21.49 -13.32
C SER A 484 30.87 -21.47 -14.72
N ARG A 485 30.03 -21.56 -15.75
CA ARG A 485 30.44 -21.46 -17.15
C ARG A 485 30.65 -19.99 -17.51
N ALA A 486 31.63 -19.71 -18.36
CA ALA A 486 31.76 -18.38 -18.93
C ALA A 486 30.55 -18.06 -19.79
N ILE A 487 29.96 -16.88 -19.62
CA ILE A 487 28.87 -16.41 -20.48
C ILE A 487 29.50 -15.55 -21.57
N VAL A 488 29.28 -15.93 -22.83
CA VAL A 488 29.96 -15.31 -23.97
C VAL A 488 28.99 -14.76 -25.02
N LEU A 489 29.37 -13.66 -25.66
CA LEU A 489 28.77 -13.20 -26.91
C LEU A 489 29.53 -13.82 -28.07
N VAL A 490 28.79 -14.36 -29.03
CA VAL A 490 29.33 -15.06 -30.19
C VAL A 490 28.97 -14.30 -31.46
N ASP A 491 29.85 -14.33 -32.45
CA ASP A 491 29.59 -13.76 -33.76
C ASP A 491 28.53 -14.57 -34.50
N GLU A 492 27.36 -13.95 -34.74
CA GLU A 492 26.26 -14.57 -35.47
C GLU A 492 26.50 -14.57 -36.99
N GLY A 493 27.47 -13.80 -37.49
CA GLY A 493 27.70 -13.55 -38.90
C GLY A 493 26.61 -12.63 -39.46
N ASN A 494 26.92 -11.34 -39.59
CA ASN A 494 26.08 -10.40 -40.34
C ASN A 494 26.25 -10.58 -41.85
#